data_AF-A0A3B9FH21-F1
#
_entry.id   AF-A0A3B9FH21-F1
#
_cell.length_a   1.000
_cell.length_b   1.000
_cell.length_c   1.000
_cell.angle_alpha   90.00
_cell.angle_beta   90.00
_cell.angle_gamma   90.00
#
_symmetry.space_group_name_H-M   'P 1'
#
loop_
_entity.id
_entity.type
_entity.pdbx_description
1 polymer ?
#
loop_
_entity_poly.entity_id
_entity_poly.type
_entity_poly.pdbx_seq_one_letter_code
_entity_poly.pdbx_strand_id
1 'polypeptide(L)'
;MQVVMADGRIVRVGGRARKSSAGYDLTRLFIGSEGTLGIITELTLRLHGIPEVIAGGICSFPTIHAACDAVIMTVQMGIPMARIELLDPLQVRACNTYSKLDLPEEPLLLVEFHGSAVSVDDDV
;
A
#
# COMPACT_ATOMS: atom_id res chain seq x y z
N MET A 1 0.98 10.29 18.56
CA MET A 1 0.71 11.39 17.61
C MET A 1 0.40 12.65 18.37
N GLN A 2 0.87 13.81 17.90
CA GLN A 2 0.57 15.13 18.45
C GLN A 2 -0.23 15.96 17.44
N VAL A 3 -1.28 16.62 17.92
CA VAL A 3 -2.17 17.46 17.11
C VAL A 3 -2.36 18.81 17.79
N VAL A 4 -2.28 19.89 17.02
CA VAL A 4 -2.65 21.25 17.45
C VAL A 4 -4.09 21.50 17.01
N MET A 5 -4.97 21.77 17.99
CA MET A 5 -6.38 22.05 17.76
C MET A 5 -6.59 23.48 17.24
N ALA A 6 -7.79 23.78 16.74
CA ALA A 6 -8.13 25.11 16.21
C ALA A 6 -7.99 26.24 17.26
N ASP A 7 -8.14 25.93 18.55
CA ASP A 7 -7.94 26.86 19.66
C ASP A 7 -6.49 26.92 20.17
N GLY A 8 -5.56 26.29 19.44
CA GLY A 8 -4.13 26.25 19.77
C GLY A 8 -3.75 25.21 20.84
N ARG A 9 -4.70 24.49 21.43
CA ARG A 9 -4.37 23.42 22.40
C ARG A 9 -3.59 22.31 21.71
N ILE A 10 -2.61 21.77 22.42
CA ILE A 10 -1.84 20.60 21.99
C ILE A 10 -2.46 19.36 22.62
N VAL A 11 -2.86 18.40 21.80
CA VAL A 11 -3.41 17.11 22.23
C VAL A 11 -2.48 16.00 21.78
N ARG A 12 -2.19 15.06 22.68
CA ARG A 12 -1.41 13.85 22.39
C ARG A 12 -2.33 12.63 22.43
N VAL A 13 -2.39 11.90 21.33
CA VAL A 13 -3.23 10.72 21.16
C VAL A 13 -2.41 9.51 20.74
N GLY A 14 -2.91 8.32 21.06
CA GLY A 14 -2.23 7.05 20.82
C GLY A 14 -1.00 6.88 21.72
N GLY A 15 -0.10 5.98 21.33
CA GLY A 15 1.12 5.73 22.08
C GLY A 15 1.96 4.62 21.47
N ARG A 16 3.06 4.25 22.15
CA ARG A 16 3.94 3.14 21.73
C ARG A 16 3.40 1.76 22.09
N ALA A 17 2.35 1.69 22.92
CA ALA A 17 1.75 0.43 23.34
C ALA A 17 1.16 -0.31 22.13
N ARG A 18 1.55 -1.58 21.94
CA ARG A 18 1.06 -2.41 20.84
C ARG A 18 -0.45 -2.66 20.93
N LYS A 19 -0.99 -2.67 22.15
CA LYS A 19 -2.41 -2.80 22.46
C LYS A 19 -2.74 -1.80 23.56
N SER A 20 -3.83 -1.06 23.38
CA SER A 20 -4.42 -0.19 24.39
C SER A 20 -5.94 -0.24 24.22
N SER A 21 -6.65 -0.39 25.32
CA SER A 21 -8.11 -0.30 25.41
C SER A 21 -8.54 0.84 26.34
N ALA A 22 -7.62 1.76 26.65
CA ALA A 22 -7.88 2.90 27.51
C ALA A 22 -8.63 3.98 26.73
N GLY A 23 -9.94 4.06 26.93
CA GLY A 23 -10.79 5.10 26.33
C GLY A 23 -10.97 4.95 24.81
N TYR A 24 -11.35 6.04 24.16
CA TYR A 24 -11.60 6.09 22.73
C TYR A 24 -10.32 6.16 21.90
N ASP A 25 -10.35 5.54 20.71
CA ASP A 25 -9.27 5.66 19.71
C ASP A 25 -9.36 7.01 18.97
N LEU A 26 -8.98 8.07 19.67
CA LEU A 26 -8.92 9.41 19.09
C LEU A 26 -7.85 9.54 18.00
N THR A 27 -6.87 8.63 17.92
CA THR A 27 -5.89 8.61 16.83
C THR A 27 -6.57 8.38 15.49
N ARG A 28 -7.51 7.43 15.43
CA ARG A 28 -8.28 7.16 14.20
C ARG A 28 -9.22 8.30 13.80
N LEU A 29 -9.60 9.18 14.72
CA LEU A 29 -10.42 10.35 14.38
C LEU A 29 -9.64 11.37 13.53
N PHE A 30 -8.34 11.57 13.81
CA PHE A 30 -7.52 12.52 13.06
C PHE A 30 -6.96 11.93 11.75
N ILE A 31 -6.78 10.61 11.68
CA ILE A 31 -6.33 9.94 10.45
C ILE A 31 -7.42 10.07 9.39
N GLY A 32 -7.08 10.61 8.22
CA GLY A 32 -8.04 10.88 7.15
C GLY A 32 -8.89 12.14 7.35
N SER A 33 -8.64 12.93 8.41
CA SER A 33 -9.38 14.19 8.62
C SER A 33 -8.95 15.33 7.70
N GLU A 34 -7.87 15.15 6.94
CA GLU A 34 -7.35 16.16 5.99
C GLU A 34 -7.14 17.55 6.61
N GLY A 35 -6.81 17.60 7.91
CA GLY A 35 -6.55 18.84 8.64
C GLY A 35 -7.80 19.55 9.17
N THR A 36 -9.00 19.03 8.90
CA THR A 36 -10.27 19.67 9.33
C THR A 36 -10.50 19.62 10.84
N LEU A 37 -9.87 18.67 11.54
CA LEU A 37 -10.02 18.47 12.99
C LEU A 37 -8.82 19.02 13.79
N GLY A 38 -7.76 19.46 13.12
CA GLY A 38 -6.53 19.94 13.74
C GLY A 38 -5.30 19.65 12.89
N ILE A 39 -4.17 20.23 13.27
CA ILE A 39 -2.90 20.12 12.55
C ILE A 39 -2.01 19.10 13.23
N ILE A 40 -1.70 18.00 12.54
CA ILE A 40 -0.77 16.98 13.04
C ILE A 40 0.65 17.54 12.99
N THR A 41 1.36 17.53 14.12
CA THR A 41 2.73 18.07 14.25
C THR A 41 3.77 17.01 14.59
N GLU A 42 3.35 15.85 15.12
CA GLU A 42 4.24 14.71 15.35
C GLU A 42 3.52 13.39 15.08
N LEU A 43 4.23 12.43 14.47
CA LEU A 43 3.74 11.09 14.21
C LEU A 43 4.64 10.05 14.89
N THR A 44 4.03 8.95 15.32
CA THR A 44 4.74 7.75 15.79
C THR A 44 4.34 6.61 14.88
N LEU A 45 5.28 6.11 14.09
CA LEU A 45 5.03 5.08 13.08
C LEU A 45 5.68 3.77 13.48
N ARG A 46 5.07 2.65 13.07
CA ARG A 46 5.72 1.34 13.12
C ARG A 46 6.65 1.23 11.92
N LEU A 47 7.90 0.87 12.18
CA LEU A 47 8.88 0.57 11.14
C LEU A 47 8.91 -0.93 10.85
N HIS A 48 9.27 -1.28 9.63
CA HIS A 48 9.54 -2.64 9.18
C HIS A 48 11.01 -2.73 8.73
N GLY A 49 11.59 -3.93 8.80
CA GLY A 49 12.93 -4.17 8.28
C GLY A 49 12.99 -3.96 6.77
N ILE A 50 14.15 -3.56 6.26
CA ILE A 50 14.40 -3.48 4.83
C ILE A 50 14.50 -4.93 4.30
N PRO A 51 13.73 -5.32 3.26
CA PRO A 51 13.82 -6.68 2.72
C PRO A 51 15.18 -6.92 2.08
N GLU A 52 15.63 -8.18 2.09
CA GLU A 52 16.90 -8.58 1.45
C GLU A 52 16.77 -8.53 -0.08
N VAL A 53 15.61 -8.98 -0.59
CA VAL A 53 15.29 -9.01 -2.01
C VAL A 53 13.94 -8.35 -2.27
N ILE A 54 13.89 -7.58 -3.36
CA ILE A 54 12.68 -7.02 -3.97
C ILE A 54 12.65 -7.53 -5.41
N ALA A 55 11.66 -8.34 -5.75
CA ALA A 55 11.45 -8.83 -7.11
C ALA A 55 10.13 -8.28 -7.66
N GLY A 56 10.15 -7.86 -8.92
CA GLY A 56 8.99 -7.33 -9.61
C GLY A 56 8.66 -8.12 -10.86
N GLY A 57 7.39 -8.19 -11.23
CA GLY A 57 6.90 -8.88 -12.42
C GLY A 57 5.77 -8.12 -13.10
N ILE A 58 5.56 -8.42 -14.39
CA ILE A 58 4.47 -7.90 -15.21
C ILE A 58 3.70 -9.09 -15.75
N CYS A 59 2.39 -9.14 -15.50
CA CYS A 59 1.52 -10.19 -15.99
C CYS A 59 0.40 -9.58 -16.85
N SER A 60 0.39 -9.87 -18.15
CA SER A 60 -0.70 -9.45 -19.04
C SER A 60 -1.87 -10.42 -18.99
N PHE A 61 -3.08 -9.89 -19.15
CA PHE A 61 -4.32 -10.65 -19.12
C PHE A 61 -5.21 -10.28 -20.30
N PRO A 62 -6.02 -11.22 -20.81
CA PRO A 62 -6.92 -10.94 -21.93
C PRO A 62 -8.04 -9.95 -21.59
N THR A 63 -8.40 -9.83 -20.30
CA THR A 63 -9.43 -8.91 -19.82
C THR A 63 -9.11 -8.41 -18.41
N ILE A 64 -9.66 -7.26 -18.03
CA ILE A 64 -9.59 -6.75 -16.65
C ILE A 64 -10.18 -7.76 -15.66
N HIS A 65 -11.27 -8.43 -16.03
CA HIS A 65 -11.89 -9.43 -15.19
C HIS A 65 -10.93 -10.59 -14.88
N ALA A 66 -10.23 -11.11 -15.90
CA ALA A 66 -9.23 -12.16 -15.72
C ALA A 66 -8.06 -11.72 -14.81
N ALA A 67 -7.64 -10.46 -14.90
CA ALA A 67 -6.64 -9.90 -13.99
C ALA A 67 -7.18 -9.84 -12.54
N CYS A 68 -8.41 -9.37 -12.34
CA CYS A 68 -9.05 -9.35 -11.01
C CYS A 68 -9.21 -10.76 -10.43
N ASP A 69 -9.60 -11.75 -11.24
CA ASP A 69 -9.73 -13.14 -10.81
C ASP A 69 -8.38 -13.71 -10.35
N ALA A 70 -7.29 -13.38 -11.05
CA ALA A 70 -5.94 -13.73 -10.62
C ALA A 70 -5.60 -13.11 -9.26
N VAL A 71 -5.90 -11.82 -9.04
CA VAL A 71 -5.70 -11.16 -7.73
C VAL A 71 -6.49 -11.86 -6.62
N ILE A 72 -7.77 -12.17 -6.87
CA ILE A 72 -8.63 -12.87 -5.91
C ILE A 72 -8.03 -14.22 -5.56
N MET A 73 -7.59 -14.98 -6.57
CA MET A 73 -6.97 -16.29 -6.38
C MET A 73 -5.67 -16.19 -5.57
N THR A 74 -4.80 -15.25 -5.89
CA THR A 74 -3.54 -15.00 -5.15
C THR A 74 -3.80 -14.72 -3.67
N VAL A 75 -4.80 -13.87 -3.36
CA VAL A 75 -5.19 -13.58 -1.97
C VAL A 75 -5.78 -14.82 -1.28
N GLN A 76 -6.62 -15.60 -1.98
CA GLN A 76 -7.22 -16.83 -1.43
C GLN A 76 -6.20 -17.93 -1.17
N MET A 77 -5.15 -18.02 -1.99
CA MET A 77 -4.03 -18.93 -1.81
C MET A 77 -3.08 -18.48 -0.67
N GLY A 78 -3.25 -17.27 -0.15
CA GLY A 78 -2.42 -16.73 0.91
C GLY A 78 -1.00 -16.40 0.46
N ILE A 79 -0.79 -16.18 -0.84
CA ILE A 79 0.52 -15.81 -1.38
C ILE A 79 0.88 -14.42 -0.87
N PRO A 80 2.04 -14.24 -0.20
CA PRO A 80 2.41 -13.00 0.46
C PRO A 80 2.94 -11.97 -0.54
N MET A 81 2.03 -11.31 -1.25
CA MET A 81 2.38 -10.25 -2.20
C MET A 81 2.76 -8.96 -1.48
N ALA A 82 3.85 -8.31 -1.90
CA ALA A 82 4.21 -6.99 -1.40
C ALA A 82 3.37 -5.89 -2.06
N ARG A 83 3.16 -5.99 -3.38
CA ARG A 83 2.28 -5.10 -4.15
C ARG A 83 1.63 -5.85 -5.30
N ILE A 84 0.40 -5.45 -5.65
CA ILE A 84 -0.28 -5.86 -6.87
C ILE A 84 -1.06 -4.65 -7.38
N GLU A 85 -0.63 -4.09 -8.50
CA GLU A 85 -1.26 -2.92 -9.12
C GLU A 85 -1.84 -3.31 -10.47
N LEU A 86 -3.12 -3.01 -10.67
CA LEU A 86 -3.82 -3.25 -11.93
C LEU A 86 -3.73 -2.00 -12.81
N LEU A 87 -3.32 -2.19 -14.06
CA LEU A 87 -3.44 -1.19 -15.11
C LEU A 87 -4.37 -1.70 -16.20
N ASP A 88 -5.35 -0.88 -16.57
CA ASP A 88 -6.14 -1.10 -17.79
C ASP A 88 -5.36 -0.64 -19.05
N PRO A 89 -5.80 -1.02 -20.27
CA PRO A 89 -5.11 -0.64 -21.51
C PRO A 89 -4.94 0.88 -21.70
N LEU A 90 -5.88 1.68 -21.22
CA LEU A 90 -5.83 3.14 -21.35
C LEU A 90 -4.77 3.73 -20.42
N GLN A 91 -4.69 3.22 -19.19
CA GLN A 91 -3.65 3.56 -18.23
C GLN A 91 -2.28 3.15 -18.75
N VAL A 92 -2.12 1.94 -19.30
CA VAL A 92 -0.85 1.48 -19.89
C VAL A 92 -0.42 2.40 -21.03
N ARG A 93 -1.32 2.73 -21.97
CA ARG A 93 -1.03 3.67 -23.05
C ARG A 93 -0.57 5.03 -22.54
N ALA A 94 -1.23 5.56 -21.50
CA ALA A 94 -0.85 6.83 -20.90
C ALA A 94 0.55 6.76 -20.28
N CYS A 95 0.86 5.67 -19.56
CA CYS A 95 2.17 5.39 -18.99
C CYS A 95 3.24 5.27 -20.08
N ASN A 96 3.01 4.51 -21.15
CA ASN A 96 3.94 4.38 -22.28
C ASN A 96 4.21 5.75 -22.92
N THR A 97 3.16 6.53 -23.15
CA THR A 97 3.27 7.85 -23.82
C THR A 97 4.08 8.85 -22.99
N TYR A 98 3.81 8.95 -21.69
CA TYR A 98 4.45 9.90 -20.80
C TYR A 98 5.84 9.43 -20.36
N SER A 99 5.94 8.20 -19.84
CA SER A 99 7.15 7.64 -19.23
C SER A 99 8.07 6.92 -20.22
N LYS A 100 7.70 6.83 -21.51
CA LYS A 100 8.49 6.17 -22.57
C LYS A 100 8.79 4.70 -22.26
N LEU A 101 7.76 4.00 -21.80
CA LEU A 101 7.81 2.57 -21.55
C LEU A 101 7.32 1.80 -22.78
N ASP A 102 7.72 0.53 -22.87
CA ASP A 102 7.33 -0.41 -23.91
C ASP A 102 6.41 -1.52 -23.37
N LEU A 103 5.50 -1.17 -22.45
CA LEU A 103 4.55 -2.13 -21.89
C LEU A 103 3.50 -2.54 -22.94
N PRO A 104 3.02 -3.80 -22.94
CA PRO A 104 1.91 -4.20 -23.81
C PRO A 104 0.64 -3.43 -23.42
N GLU A 105 -0.02 -2.79 -24.40
CA GLU A 105 -1.28 -2.04 -24.18
C GLU A 105 -2.49 -2.97 -23.97
N GLU A 106 -2.37 -3.85 -22.97
CA GLU A 106 -3.33 -4.85 -22.54
C GLU A 106 -3.58 -4.67 -21.04
N PRO A 107 -4.67 -5.21 -20.48
CA PRO A 107 -4.83 -5.28 -19.04
C PRO A 107 -3.62 -6.00 -18.42
N LEU A 108 -2.96 -5.40 -17.44
CA LEU A 108 -1.79 -6.00 -16.80
C LEU A 108 -1.78 -5.78 -15.28
N LEU A 109 -1.16 -6.73 -14.59
CA LEU A 109 -0.80 -6.60 -13.18
C LEU A 109 0.70 -6.33 -13.06
N LEU A 110 1.06 -5.29 -12.31
CA LEU A 110 2.41 -5.08 -11.80
C LEU A 110 2.47 -5.70 -10.41
N VAL A 111 3.30 -6.74 -10.26
CA VAL A 111 3.44 -7.48 -9.01
C VAL A 111 4.80 -7.24 -8.39
N GLU A 112 4.86 -7.23 -7.07
CA GLU A 112 6.11 -7.13 -6.32
C GLU A 112 6.11 -8.10 -5.14
N PHE A 113 7.27 -8.71 -4.90
CA PHE A 113 7.56 -9.64 -3.82
C PHE A 113 8.70 -9.12 -2.96
N HIS A 114 8.59 -9.25 -1.65
CA HIS A 114 9.60 -8.85 -0.68
C HIS A 114 9.94 -10.03 0.23
N GLY A 115 11.23 -10.30 0.41
CA GLY A 115 11.62 -11.36 1.33
C GLY A 115 13.12 -11.61 1.40
N SER A 116 13.47 -12.78 1.93
CA SER A 116 14.79 -13.37 1.75
C SER A 116 14.96 -13.84 0.31
N ALA A 117 16.20 -14.09 -0.13
CA ALA A 117 16.43 -14.65 -1.46
C ALA A 117 15.66 -15.96 -1.69
N VAL A 118 15.62 -16.85 -0.70
CA VAL A 118 14.94 -18.15 -0.78
C VAL A 118 13.42 -17.98 -0.89
N SER A 119 12.82 -17.16 -0.02
CA SER A 119 11.37 -16.96 -0.05
C SER A 119 10.89 -16.29 -1.34
N VAL A 120 11.67 -15.37 -1.90
CA VAL A 120 11.29 -14.71 -3.16
C VAL A 120 11.42 -15.69 -4.33
N ASP A 121 12.42 -16.57 -4.35
CA ASP A 121 12.57 -17.58 -5.41
C ASP A 121 11.43 -18.62 -5.39
N ASP A 122 10.92 -18.97 -4.20
CA ASP A 122 9.75 -19.86 -4.05
C ASP A 122 8.42 -19.21 -4.47
N ASP A 123 8.31 -17.88 -4.38
CA ASP A 123 7.07 -17.11 -4.60
C ASP A 123 6.93 -16.54 -6.04
N VAL A 124 7.99 -16.54 -6.84
CA VAL A 124 8.05 -15.97 -8.21
C VAL A 124 7.73 -16.99 -9.30
#